data_AF-A0A1G0B2T0-F1
#
_entry.id   AF-A0A1G0B2T0-F1
#
_cell.length_a   1.000
_cell.length_b   1.000
_cell.length_c   1.000
_cell.angle_alpha   90.00
_cell.angle_beta   90.00
_cell.angle_gamma   90.00
#
_symmetry.space_group_name_H-M   'P 1'
#
loop_
_entity.id
_entity.type
_entity.pdbx_description
1 polymer ?
#
loop_
_entity_poly.entity_id
_entity_poly.type
_entity_poly.pdbx_seq_one_letter_code
_entity_poly.pdbx_strand_id
1 'polypeptide(L)'
;MSKRIDITGKIFSDIYVLEFIRSENTHAKYKCLCMSCNTVTHTTRANLVSGNTKSCQKCGNKKINYIQEHEIFTRLKNGDNKSQIAREMNLSRKAIYRVAREWADQ
;
A
#
# COMPACT_ATOMS: atom_id res chain seq x y z
N MET A 1 -3.80 8.83 -31.75
CA MET A 1 -3.78 8.22 -30.39
C MET A 1 -2.98 6.93 -30.47
N SER A 2 -1.96 6.71 -29.65
CA SER A 2 -1.20 5.45 -29.72
C SER A 2 -2.08 4.29 -29.26
N LYS A 3 -1.95 3.14 -29.93
CA LYS A 3 -2.72 1.93 -29.62
C LYS A 3 -2.36 1.48 -28.21
N ARG A 4 -3.37 1.21 -27.36
CA ARG A 4 -3.11 0.63 -26.04
C ARG A 4 -2.44 -0.73 -26.21
N ILE A 5 -1.36 -0.93 -25.47
CA ILE A 5 -0.75 -2.26 -25.28
C ILE A 5 -1.51 -2.99 -24.17
N ASP A 6 -2.14 -4.10 -24.53
CA ASP A 6 -2.74 -5.02 -23.57
C ASP A 6 -1.66 -5.83 -22.85
N ILE A 7 -1.82 -5.97 -21.55
CA ILE A 7 -0.92 -6.68 -20.65
C ILE A 7 -1.66 -7.72 -19.80
N THR A 8 -2.93 -8.00 -20.12
CA THR A 8 -3.74 -9.04 -19.48
C THR A 8 -3.04 -10.40 -19.58
N GLY A 9 -3.09 -11.19 -18.50
CA GLY A 9 -2.41 -12.49 -18.40
C GLY A 9 -0.91 -12.42 -18.12
N LYS A 10 -0.31 -11.23 -18.05
CA LYS A 10 1.11 -11.08 -17.69
C LYS A 10 1.32 -10.98 -16.18
N ILE A 11 2.50 -11.38 -15.74
CA ILE A 11 2.97 -11.24 -14.36
C ILE A 11 4.04 -10.15 -14.29
N PHE A 12 3.91 -9.25 -13.31
CA PHE A 12 4.91 -8.24 -12.98
C PHE A 12 5.24 -8.37 -11.50
N SER A 13 6.46 -8.80 -11.16
CA SER A 13 6.82 -9.16 -9.78
C SER A 13 5.79 -10.14 -9.19
N ASP A 14 5.11 -9.79 -8.09
CA ASP A 14 4.10 -10.64 -7.44
C ASP A 14 2.65 -10.30 -7.85
N ILE A 15 2.46 -9.69 -9.01
CA ILE A 15 1.16 -9.22 -9.49
C ILE A 15 0.81 -9.85 -10.84
N TYR A 16 -0.26 -10.64 -10.86
CA TYR A 16 -0.87 -11.20 -12.06
C TYR A 16 -1.99 -10.28 -12.59
N VAL A 17 -1.92 -9.89 -13.86
CA VAL A 17 -2.91 -8.98 -14.46
C VAL A 17 -4.12 -9.78 -14.94
N LEU A 18 -5.29 -9.53 -14.32
CA LEU A 18 -6.53 -10.26 -14.59
C LEU A 18 -7.30 -9.69 -15.78
N GLU A 19 -7.57 -8.39 -15.76
CA GLU A 19 -8.39 -7.73 -16.77
C GLU A 19 -8.13 -6.23 -16.81
N PHE A 20 -8.38 -5.65 -17.98
CA PHE A 20 -8.43 -4.21 -18.15
C PHE A 20 -9.75 -3.65 -17.59
N ILE A 21 -9.69 -2.52 -16.86
CA ILE A 21 -10.88 -1.87 -16.28
C ILE A 21 -11.26 -0.61 -17.06
N ARG A 22 -10.43 0.43 -16.99
CA ARG A 22 -10.72 1.74 -17.61
C ARG A 22 -9.45 2.54 -17.91
N SER A 23 -9.55 3.43 -18.90
CA SER A 23 -8.59 4.53 -19.03
C SER A 23 -9.02 5.62 -18.07
N GLU A 24 -8.10 6.09 -17.23
CA GLU A 24 -8.29 7.22 -16.33
C GLU A 24 -7.18 8.23 -16.68
N ASN A 25 -7.57 9.36 -17.29
CA ASN A 25 -6.66 10.31 -17.92
C ASN A 25 -5.74 9.63 -18.96
N THR A 26 -4.42 9.70 -18.74
CA THR A 26 -3.40 9.08 -19.59
C THR A 26 -3.01 7.67 -19.14
N HIS A 27 -3.66 7.11 -18.12
CA HIS A 27 -3.30 5.84 -17.50
C HIS A 27 -4.33 4.74 -17.77
N ALA A 28 -3.87 3.58 -18.23
CA ALA A 28 -4.68 2.37 -18.33
C ALA A 28 -4.66 1.63 -16.98
N LYS A 29 -5.83 1.49 -16.36
CA LYS A 29 -6.02 0.83 -15.07
C LYS A 29 -6.45 -0.62 -15.26
N TYR A 30 -5.84 -1.51 -14.49
CA TYR A 30 -6.06 -2.95 -14.56
C TYR A 30 -6.44 -3.49 -13.19
N LYS A 31 -7.26 -4.55 -13.21
CA LYS A 31 -7.49 -5.43 -12.08
C LYS A 31 -6.38 -6.46 -12.05
N CYS A 32 -5.84 -6.71 -10.88
CA CYS A 32 -4.75 -7.65 -10.72
C CYS A 32 -4.96 -8.52 -9.48
N LEU A 33 -4.43 -9.74 -9.52
CA LEU A 33 -4.32 -10.63 -8.38
C LEU A 33 -2.90 -10.51 -7.83
N CYS A 34 -2.77 -10.30 -6.53
CA CYS A 34 -1.46 -10.43 -5.91
C CYS A 34 -1.22 -11.88 -5.52
N MET A 35 -0.10 -12.42 -5.99
CA MET A 35 0.27 -13.81 -5.82
C MET A 35 0.72 -14.13 -4.39
N SER A 36 1.20 -13.14 -3.63
CA SER A 36 1.65 -13.35 -2.24
C SER A 36 0.51 -13.38 -1.22
N CYS A 37 -0.56 -12.63 -1.47
CA CYS A 37 -1.67 -12.42 -0.52
C CYS A 37 -3.03 -12.91 -1.03
N ASN A 38 -3.09 -13.39 -2.27
CA ASN A 38 -4.30 -13.77 -3.02
C ASN A 38 -5.42 -12.72 -3.01
N THR A 39 -5.11 -11.45 -2.75
CA THR A 39 -6.11 -10.36 -2.80
C THR A 39 -6.08 -9.65 -4.13
N VAL A 40 -7.26 -9.23 -4.58
CA VAL A 40 -7.41 -8.36 -5.75
C VAL A 40 -6.90 -6.95 -5.43
N THR A 41 -6.15 -6.38 -6.35
CA THR A 41 -5.63 -5.00 -6.30
C THR A 41 -5.85 -4.30 -7.64
N HIS A 42 -5.80 -2.97 -7.61
CA HIS A 42 -6.01 -2.13 -8.78
C HIS A 42 -4.78 -1.26 -8.99
N THR A 43 -4.15 -1.36 -10.16
CA THR A 43 -2.97 -0.54 -10.46
C THR A 43 -2.94 -0.17 -11.95
N THR A 44 -2.03 0.74 -12.30
CA THR A 44 -1.89 1.23 -13.67
C THR A 44 -0.83 0.40 -14.39
N ARG A 45 -0.99 0.26 -15.71
CA ARG A 45 0.05 -0.35 -16.58
C ARG A 45 1.39 0.33 -16.39
N ALA A 46 1.41 1.66 -16.28
CA ALA A 46 2.63 2.43 -16.10
C ALA A 46 3.40 1.96 -14.84
N ASN A 47 2.70 1.81 -13.71
CA ASN A 47 3.33 1.38 -12.46
C ASN A 47 3.78 -0.09 -12.46
N LEU A 48 3.07 -0.97 -13.18
CA LEU A 48 3.49 -2.37 -13.35
C LEU A 48 4.75 -2.47 -14.20
N VAL A 49 4.77 -1.78 -15.35
CA VAL A 49 5.91 -1.81 -16.29
C VAL A 49 7.13 -1.12 -15.71
N SER A 50 6.97 -0.01 -14.99
CA SER A 50 8.08 0.69 -14.34
C SER A 50 8.59 0.00 -13.08
N GLY A 51 7.90 -1.02 -12.57
CA GLY A 51 8.24 -1.70 -11.32
C GLY A 51 7.93 -0.90 -10.05
N ASN A 52 7.16 0.18 -10.14
CA ASN A 52 6.70 0.95 -8.97
C ASN A 52 5.67 0.19 -8.13
N THR A 53 4.94 -0.77 -8.72
CA THR A 53 4.05 -1.67 -7.99
C THR A 53 4.57 -3.10 -8.06
N LYS A 54 5.20 -3.56 -6.98
CA LYS A 54 5.77 -4.92 -6.89
C LYS A 54 4.86 -5.91 -6.16
N SER A 55 3.97 -5.43 -5.30
CA SER A 55 3.09 -6.23 -4.44
C SER A 55 1.75 -5.53 -4.14
N CYS A 56 0.76 -6.26 -3.62
CA CYS A 56 -0.50 -5.68 -3.15
C CYS A 56 -0.22 -4.62 -2.06
N GLN A 57 -1.03 -3.57 -1.98
CA GLN A 57 -0.96 -2.59 -0.88
C GLN A 57 -1.00 -3.29 0.50
N LYS A 58 -1.72 -4.41 0.62
CA LYS A 58 -1.78 -5.21 1.84
C LYS A 58 -0.42 -5.84 2.21
N CYS A 59 0.37 -6.29 1.24
CA CYS A 59 1.72 -6.83 1.45
C CYS A 59 2.77 -5.74 1.63
N GLY A 60 2.61 -4.59 0.98
CA GLY A 60 3.52 -3.45 1.12
C GLY A 60 3.38 -2.71 2.46
N ASN A 61 2.27 -2.88 3.17
CA ASN A 61 2.08 -2.28 4.49
C ASN A 61 2.55 -3.25 5.58
N LYS A 62 3.59 -2.88 6.35
CA LYS A 62 3.84 -3.50 7.67
C LYS A 62 2.60 -3.25 8.53
N LYS A 63 1.82 -4.29 8.82
CA LYS A 63 0.75 -4.21 9.83
C LYS A 63 1.42 -4.12 11.19
N ILE A 64 1.11 -3.07 11.95
CA ILE A 64 1.47 -3.02 13.37
C ILE A 64 0.64 -4.06 14.13
N ASN A 65 1.26 -4.75 15.08
CA ASN A 65 0.57 -5.64 16.00
C ASN A 65 0.04 -4.87 17.22
N TYR A 66 -0.75 -5.53 18.08
CA TYR A 66 -1.38 -4.88 19.24
C TYR A 66 -0.35 -4.26 20.21
N ILE A 67 0.81 -4.90 20.39
CA ILE A 67 1.88 -4.44 21.29
C ILE A 67 2.45 -3.13 20.75
N GLN A 68 2.77 -3.09 19.45
CA GLN A 68 3.27 -1.90 18.79
C GLN A 68 2.25 -0.76 18.84
N GLU A 69 0.97 -1.06 18.63
CA GLU A 69 -0.10 -0.07 18.70
C GLU A 69 -0.22 0.55 20.10
N HIS A 70 -0.18 -0.28 21.15
CA HIS A 70 -0.22 0.17 22.54
C HIS A 70 1.02 1.01 22.92
N GLU A 71 2.20 0.63 22.44
CA GLU A 71 3.43 1.40 22.68
C GLU A 71 3.39 2.77 21.96
N ILE A 72 2.97 2.81 20.69
CA ILE A 72 2.77 4.06 19.95
C ILE A 72 1.80 4.96 20.71
N PHE A 73 0.67 4.40 21.13
CA PHE A 73 -0.33 5.12 21.90
C PHE A 73 0.26 5.73 23.18
N THR A 74 0.95 4.91 24.00
CA THR A 74 1.54 5.36 25.27
C THR A 74 2.51 6.52 25.05
N ARG A 75 3.38 6.42 24.03
CA ARG A 75 4.33 7.47 23.66
C ARG A 75 3.64 8.75 23.20
N LEU A 76 2.62 8.65 22.35
CA LEU A 76 1.85 9.80 21.89
C LEU A 76 1.17 10.54 23.05
N LYS A 77 0.61 9.79 24.02
CA LYS A 77 0.00 10.37 25.23
C LYS A 77 1.02 11.13 26.08
N ASN A 78 2.26 10.67 26.10
CA ASN A 78 3.37 11.32 26.81
C ASN A 78 3.96 12.53 26.06
N GLY A 79 3.45 12.86 24.87
CA GLY A 79 3.90 14.01 24.09
C GLY A 79 5.08 13.73 23.15
N ASP A 80 5.46 12.47 22.95
CA ASP A 80 6.57 12.10 22.07
C ASP A 80 6.33 12.56 20.62
N ASN A 81 7.43 12.91 19.95
CA ASN A 81 7.37 13.33 18.56
C ASN A 81 7.02 12.13 17.64
N LYS A 82 5.96 12.27 16.83
CA LYS A 82 5.49 11.24 15.88
C LYS A 82 6.59 10.72 14.94
N SER A 83 7.48 11.59 14.48
CA SER A 83 8.59 11.21 13.59
C SER A 83 9.68 10.44 14.33
N GLN A 84 9.91 10.79 15.60
CA GLN A 84 10.84 10.07 16.47
C GLN A 84 10.33 8.65 16.75
N ILE A 85 9.06 8.50 17.13
CA ILE A 85 8.42 7.19 17.35
C ILE A 85 8.54 6.30 16.10
N ALA A 86 8.24 6.84 14.91
CA ALA A 86 8.35 6.11 13.65
C ALA A 86 9.77 5.55 13.42
N ARG A 87 10.79 6.38 13.67
CA ARG A 87 12.20 6.01 13.49
C ARG A 87 12.62 4.94 14.48
N GLU A 88 12.34 5.12 15.77
CA GLU A 88 12.76 4.19 16.83
C GLU A 88 12.07 2.83 16.74
N MET A 89 10.78 2.83 16.39
CA MET A 89 10.01 1.57 16.24
C MET A 89 10.19 0.91 14.87
N ASN A 90 10.97 1.50 13.95
CA ASN A 90 11.13 1.04 12.55
C ASN A 90 9.79 0.86 11.81
N LEU A 91 8.90 1.83 12.01
CA LEU A 91 7.55 1.87 11.46
C LEU A 91 7.39 3.05 10.49
N SER A 92 6.46 2.89 9.54
CA SER A 92 6.14 4.01 8.65
C SER A 92 5.47 5.14 9.42
N ARG A 93 5.75 6.40 9.07
CA ARG A 93 5.02 7.56 9.61
C ARG A 93 3.50 7.40 9.47
N LYS A 94 3.05 6.79 8.38
CA LYS A 94 1.63 6.48 8.12
C LYS A 94 1.01 5.58 9.19
N ALA A 95 1.77 4.64 9.75
CA ALA A 95 1.31 3.80 10.85
C ALA A 95 1.10 4.64 12.13
N ILE A 96 2.06 5.51 12.47
CA ILE A 96 1.95 6.39 13.65
C ILE A 96 0.75 7.33 13.53
N TYR A 97 0.56 7.96 12.36
CA TYR A 97 -0.60 8.82 12.10
C TYR A 97 -1.93 8.07 12.09
N ARG A 98 -1.93 6.77 11.80
CA ARG A 98 -3.16 5.97 11.88
C ARG A 98 -3.58 5.80 13.34
N VAL A 99 -2.67 5.34 14.20
CA VAL A 99 -2.91 5.19 15.65
C VAL A 99 -3.33 6.52 16.27
N ALA A 100 -2.64 7.62 15.91
CA ALA A 100 -2.98 8.95 16.42
C ALA A 100 -4.41 9.40 16.05
N ARG A 101 -4.94 8.97 14.89
CA ARG A 101 -6.32 9.28 14.49
C ARG A 101 -7.34 8.37 15.17
N GLU A 102 -7.04 7.08 15.24
CA GLU A 102 -7.89 6.09 15.93
C GLU A 102 -8.10 6.46 17.41
N TRP A 103 -7.15 7.19 18.01
CA TRP A 103 -7.22 7.70 19.37
C TRP A 103 -7.83 9.10 19.53
N ALA A 104 -8.06 9.86 18.45
CA ALA A 104 -8.67 11.19 18.55
C ALA A 104 -10.18 11.11 18.85
N ASP A 105 -10.78 9.93 18.64
CA ASP A 105 -12.20 9.65 18.81
C ASP A 105 -12.52 8.91 20.14
N GLN A 106 -11.52 8.66 21.00
CA GLN A 106 -11.64 7.97 22.31
C GLN A 106 -11.43 8.94 23.47
#